data_AF-A0A2X1PQE1-F1
#
_entry.id   AF-A0A2X1PQE1-F1
#
_cell.length_a   1.000
_cell.length_b   1.000
_cell.length_c   1.000
_cell.angle_alpha   90.00
_cell.angle_beta   90.00
_cell.angle_gamma   90.00
#
_symmetry.space_group_name_H-M   'P 1'
#
loop_
_entity.id
_entity.type
_entity.pdbx_description
1 polymer ?
#
loop_
_entity_poly.entity_id
_entity_poly.type
_entity_poly.pdbx_seq_one_letter_code
_entity_poly.pdbx_strand_id
1 'polypeptide(L)'
;MNKLFLSKFILALLDFITFNASFSLSLLIISYYHHGYDQYLPIYEIDDRYYIHTLLGFLCVGWFAIRLRHYTYRKPFWFELKEIFRTLLIFAVFELAIVAFSKLYFSRYLWVLIWGITFLLFPLARVLVKKFLIKSGWFLRDTIVIGSGDNAFDVYNALRDEPYLGFHVTYFISVSNISNNVKELNIPILNNMSLLDISN
;
A
#
# COMPACT_ATOMS: atom_id res chain seq x y z
N MET A 1 -5.20 1.19 -21.89
CA MET A 1 -4.79 1.86 -20.63
C MET A 1 -3.74 0.98 -19.96
N ASN A 2 -2.60 1.54 -19.54
CA ASN A 2 -1.50 0.74 -18.97
C ASN A 2 -1.95 0.14 -17.62
N LYS A 3 -2.11 -1.20 -17.53
CA LYS A 3 -2.64 -1.90 -16.34
C LYS A 3 -1.92 -1.50 -15.05
N LEU A 4 -0.61 -1.31 -15.15
CA LEU A 4 0.23 -0.83 -14.05
C LEU A 4 -0.20 0.54 -13.54
N PHE A 5 -0.46 1.50 -14.43
CA PHE A 5 -0.90 2.85 -14.04
C PHE A 5 -2.26 2.79 -13.34
N LEU A 6 -3.18 1.98 -13.87
CA LEU A 6 -4.49 1.78 -13.27
C LEU A 6 -4.40 1.17 -11.87
N SER A 7 -3.51 0.19 -11.65
CA SER A 7 -3.27 -0.38 -10.31
C SER A 7 -2.78 0.67 -9.30
N LYS A 8 -1.93 1.62 -9.72
CA LYS A 8 -1.48 2.73 -8.86
C LYS A 8 -2.65 3.61 -8.44
N PHE A 9 -3.48 3.97 -9.41
CA PHE A 9 -4.65 4.80 -9.18
C PHE A 9 -5.66 4.11 -8.27
N ILE A 10 -5.94 2.83 -8.49
CA ILE A 10 -6.83 2.01 -7.63
C ILE A 10 -6.31 1.99 -6.18
N LEU A 11 -5.01 1.77 -5.98
CA LEU A 11 -4.42 1.76 -4.62
C LEU A 11 -4.55 3.13 -3.94
N ALA A 12 -4.23 4.22 -4.64
CA ALA A 12 -4.33 5.57 -4.09
C ALA A 12 -5.79 5.96 -3.76
N LEU A 13 -6.73 5.61 -4.64
CA LEU A 13 -8.15 5.85 -4.42
C LEU A 13 -8.68 5.04 -3.22
N LEU A 14 -8.29 3.77 -3.12
CA LEU A 14 -8.67 2.91 -1.99
C LEU A 14 -8.13 3.47 -0.67
N ASP A 15 -6.87 3.91 -0.63
CA ASP A 15 -6.30 4.51 0.57
C ASP A 15 -7.09 5.75 0.99
N PHE A 16 -7.44 6.63 0.04
CA PHE A 16 -8.25 7.80 0.34
C PHE A 16 -9.64 7.43 0.88
N ILE A 17 -10.32 6.47 0.25
CA ILE A 17 -11.65 6.01 0.66
C ILE A 17 -11.57 5.38 2.05
N THR A 18 -10.61 4.50 2.30
CA THR A 18 -10.48 3.78 3.57
C THR A 18 -10.09 4.70 4.72
N PHE A 19 -9.27 5.72 4.44
CA PHE A 19 -8.97 6.77 5.40
C PHE A 19 -10.25 7.53 5.79
N ASN A 20 -11.02 8.05 4.82
CA ASN A 20 -12.25 8.80 5.13
C ASN A 20 -13.39 7.93 5.69
N ALA A 21 -13.42 6.65 5.31
CA ALA A 21 -14.42 5.71 5.81
C ALA A 21 -14.28 5.47 7.31
N SER A 22 -13.09 5.61 7.90
CA SER A 22 -12.89 5.39 9.34
C SER A 22 -13.65 6.42 10.19
N PHE A 23 -13.70 7.68 9.74
CA PHE A 23 -14.48 8.74 10.36
C PHE A 23 -15.98 8.44 10.29
N SER A 24 -16.48 8.10 9.10
CA SER A 24 -17.88 7.78 8.90
C SER A 24 -18.30 6.55 9.72
N LEU A 25 -17.48 5.49 9.72
CA LEU A 25 -17.73 4.28 10.49
C LEU A 25 -17.72 4.56 11.99
N SER A 26 -16.84 5.45 12.44
CA SER A 26 -16.77 5.88 13.84
C SER A 26 -18.06 6.56 14.30
N LEU A 27 -18.60 7.48 13.49
CA LEU A 27 -19.87 8.14 13.78
C LEU A 27 -21.04 7.14 13.76
N LEU A 28 -21.05 6.19 12.82
CA LEU A 28 -22.07 5.13 12.78
C LEU A 28 -22.04 4.25 14.03
N ILE A 29 -20.85 3.85 14.48
CA ILE A 29 -20.66 3.05 15.69
C ILE A 29 -21.17 3.82 16.91
N ILE A 30 -20.75 5.07 17.09
CA ILE A 30 -21.20 5.89 18.23
C ILE A 30 -22.72 6.09 18.18
N SER A 31 -23.27 6.44 17.02
CA SER A 31 -24.70 6.61 16.85
C SER A 31 -25.49 5.36 17.21
N TYR A 32 -24.97 4.18 16.87
CA TYR A 32 -25.62 2.90 17.15
C TYR A 32 -25.60 2.55 18.64
N TYR A 33 -24.45 2.72 19.32
CA TYR A 33 -24.30 2.34 20.73
C TYR A 33 -24.81 3.39 21.73
N HIS A 34 -24.72 4.68 21.39
CA HIS A 34 -25.06 5.78 22.29
C HIS A 34 -26.35 6.53 21.90
N HIS A 35 -27.12 5.99 20.94
CA HIS A 35 -28.38 6.57 20.45
C HIS A 35 -28.24 8.02 19.93
N GLY A 36 -27.08 8.34 19.35
CA GLY A 36 -26.73 9.66 18.83
C GLY A 36 -25.24 9.95 19.02
N TYR A 37 -24.71 10.88 18.23
CA TYR A 37 -23.30 11.30 18.33
C TYR A 37 -23.12 12.69 18.96
N ASP A 38 -24.21 13.41 19.27
CA ASP A 38 -24.18 14.83 19.66
C ASP A 38 -23.35 15.11 20.93
N GLN A 39 -23.29 14.13 21.85
CA GLN A 39 -22.46 14.21 23.07
C GLN A 39 -20.96 14.11 22.77
N TYR A 40 -20.59 13.50 21.65
CA TYR A 40 -19.22 13.25 21.22
C TYR A 40 -18.78 14.19 20.10
N LEU A 41 -19.72 14.71 19.31
CA LEU A 41 -19.48 15.65 18.23
C LEU A 41 -20.68 16.58 18.08
N PRO A 42 -20.55 17.88 18.44
CA PRO A 42 -21.62 18.85 18.23
C PRO A 42 -21.99 18.95 16.75
N ILE A 43 -23.29 18.96 16.46
CA ILE A 43 -23.83 18.93 15.09
C ILE A 43 -23.24 20.05 14.21
N TYR A 44 -23.04 21.24 14.78
CA TYR A 44 -22.52 22.39 14.06
C TYR A 44 -21.02 22.30 13.72
N GLU A 45 -20.27 21.37 14.31
CA GLU A 45 -18.83 21.16 14.01
C GLU A 45 -18.57 19.95 13.11
N ILE A 46 -19.62 19.21 12.71
CA ILE A 46 -19.47 18.00 11.89
C ILE A 46 -18.78 18.30 10.57
N ASP A 47 -19.21 19.38 9.91
CA ASP A 47 -18.66 19.77 8.62
C ASP A 47 -17.18 20.14 8.74
N ASP A 48 -16.81 20.94 9.75
CA ASP A 48 -15.42 21.30 10.03
C ASP A 48 -14.55 20.07 10.26
N ARG A 49 -15.06 19.11 11.05
CA ARG A 49 -14.36 17.86 11.35
C ARG A 49 -14.19 16.98 10.13
N TYR A 50 -15.24 16.86 9.31
CA TYR A 50 -15.20 16.15 8.06
C TYR A 50 -14.17 16.77 7.11
N TYR A 51 -14.18 18.09 6.94
CA TYR A 51 -13.22 18.80 6.09
C TYR A 51 -11.78 18.63 6.56
N ILE A 52 -11.52 18.74 7.87
CA ILE A 52 -10.19 18.51 8.44
C ILE A 52 -9.73 17.08 8.12
N HIS A 53 -10.55 16.08 8.42
CA HIS A 53 -10.20 14.68 8.23
C HIS A 53 -9.99 14.33 6.75
N THR A 54 -10.84 14.85 5.86
CA THR A 54 -10.69 14.67 4.41
C THR A 54 -9.44 15.35 3.85
N LEU A 55 -9.12 16.56 4.31
CA LEU A 55 -7.88 17.25 3.93
C LEU A 55 -6.64 16.44 4.37
N LEU A 56 -6.64 15.94 5.60
CA LEU A 56 -5.61 15.03 6.11
C LEU A 56 -5.52 13.76 5.25
N GLY A 57 -6.64 13.19 4.80
CA GLY A 57 -6.67 12.06 3.88
C GLY A 57 -5.96 12.36 2.56
N PHE A 58 -6.21 13.52 1.94
CA PHE A 58 -5.51 13.95 0.73
C PHE A 58 -4.00 14.10 0.96
N LEU A 59 -3.62 14.76 2.06
CA LEU A 59 -2.21 14.95 2.42
C LEU A 59 -1.51 13.61 2.70
N CYS A 60 -2.21 12.65 3.33
CA CYS A 60 -1.70 11.32 3.64
C CYS A 60 -1.43 10.52 2.36
N VAL A 61 -2.38 10.48 1.43
CA VAL A 61 -2.22 9.83 0.13
C VAL A 61 -1.12 10.53 -0.69
N GLY A 62 -1.06 11.86 -0.66
CA GLY A 62 0.02 12.63 -1.28
C GLY A 62 1.40 12.27 -0.71
N TRP A 63 1.50 12.11 0.61
CA TRP A 63 2.73 11.68 1.28
C TRP A 63 3.16 10.27 0.86
N PHE A 64 2.21 9.33 0.78
CA PHE A 64 2.47 7.98 0.27
C PHE A 64 2.91 7.99 -1.20
N ALA A 65 2.35 8.87 -2.03
CA ALA A 65 2.70 9.00 -3.43
C ALA A 65 4.09 9.59 -3.67
N ILE A 66 4.38 10.74 -3.06
CA ILE A 66 5.56 11.55 -3.37
C ILE A 66 6.76 11.09 -2.54
N ARG A 67 6.59 11.03 -1.22
CA ARG A 67 7.72 10.87 -0.28
C ARG A 67 8.11 9.42 -0.08
N LEU A 68 7.12 8.54 0.10
CA LEU A 68 7.36 7.11 0.37
C LEU A 68 7.31 6.25 -0.89
N ARG A 69 6.75 6.80 -1.98
CA ARG A 69 6.62 6.18 -3.31
C ARG A 69 5.92 4.83 -3.27
N HIS A 70 4.96 4.65 -2.37
CA HIS A 70 4.28 3.36 -2.18
C HIS A 70 3.54 2.87 -3.42
N TYR A 71 3.08 3.77 -4.29
CA TYR A 71 2.41 3.40 -5.53
C TYR A 71 3.39 3.10 -6.67
N THR A 72 4.67 3.45 -6.54
CA THR A 72 5.65 3.32 -7.62
C THR A 72 6.70 2.27 -7.34
N TYR A 73 7.22 2.20 -6.13
CA TYR A 73 8.21 1.22 -5.72
C TYR A 73 7.56 0.00 -5.07
N ARG A 74 8.06 -1.19 -5.42
CA ARG A 74 7.59 -2.45 -4.85
C ARG A 74 8.40 -2.75 -3.61
N LYS A 75 7.77 -2.55 -2.45
CA LYS A 75 8.38 -2.79 -1.14
C LYS A 75 7.92 -4.14 -0.60
N PRO A 76 8.77 -4.86 0.15
CA PRO A 76 8.33 -6.04 0.89
C PRO A 76 7.24 -5.66 1.90
N PHE A 77 6.39 -6.63 2.23
CA PHE A 77 5.21 -6.40 3.05
C PHE A 77 5.51 -5.67 4.37
N TRP A 78 6.50 -6.15 5.12
CA TRP A 78 6.83 -5.62 6.44
C TRP A 78 7.34 -4.18 6.41
N PHE A 79 8.09 -3.81 5.37
CA PHE A 79 8.57 -2.45 5.21
C PHE A 79 7.44 -1.49 4.87
N GLU A 80 6.53 -1.89 3.97
CA GLU A 80 5.35 -1.10 3.62
C GLU A 80 4.44 -0.90 4.84
N LEU A 81 4.17 -1.98 5.59
CA LEU A 81 3.34 -1.94 6.79
C LEU A 81 3.90 -1.00 7.86
N LYS A 82 5.21 -1.10 8.17
CA LYS A 82 5.88 -0.22 9.13
C LYS A 82 5.77 1.25 8.73
N GLU A 83 5.95 1.56 7.45
CA GLU A 83 5.84 2.93 6.94
C GLU A 83 4.40 3.45 7.01
N ILE A 84 3.40 2.61 6.77
CA ILE A 84 1.98 2.95 6.93
C ILE A 84 1.69 3.32 8.38
N PHE A 85 1.98 2.43 9.34
CA PHE A 85 1.71 2.69 10.75
C PHE A 85 2.40 3.96 11.26
N ARG A 86 3.68 4.15 10.89
CA ARG A 86 4.42 5.37 11.26
C ARG A 86 3.76 6.63 10.69
N THR A 87 3.29 6.59 9.44
CA THR A 87 2.66 7.74 8.80
C THR A 87 1.29 8.03 9.42
N LEU A 88 0.46 7.01 9.61
CA LEU A 88 -0.84 7.17 10.27
C LEU A 88 -0.70 7.76 11.67
N LEU A 89 0.30 7.33 12.45
CA LEU A 89 0.57 7.91 13.77
C LEU A 89 0.89 9.41 13.70
N ILE A 90 1.72 9.84 12.75
CA ILE A 90 2.05 11.25 12.56
C ILE A 90 0.78 12.05 12.20
N PHE A 91 -0.04 11.53 11.29
CA PHE A 91 -1.29 12.18 10.90
C PHE A 91 -2.33 12.22 12.03
N ALA A 92 -2.35 11.21 12.91
CA ALA A 92 -3.18 11.22 14.11
C ALA A 92 -2.85 12.38 15.03
N VAL A 93 -1.55 12.62 15.23
CA VAL A 93 -1.06 13.76 16.01
C VAL A 93 -1.37 15.08 15.31
N PHE A 94 -1.25 15.16 13.99
CA PHE A 94 -1.63 16.38 13.25
C PHE A 94 -3.12 16.69 13.35
N GLU A 95 -3.99 15.70 13.21
CA GLU A 95 -5.42 15.92 13.40
C GLU A 95 -5.71 16.44 14.81
N LEU A 96 -5.14 15.78 15.83
CA LEU A 96 -5.27 16.21 17.22
C LEU A 96 -4.82 17.66 17.43
N ALA A 97 -3.69 18.04 16.81
CA ALA A 97 -3.16 19.41 16.89
C ALA A 97 -4.10 20.42 16.22
N ILE A 98 -4.57 20.14 15.00
CA ILE A 98 -5.50 21.03 14.27
C ILE A 98 -6.79 21.20 15.07
N VAL A 99 -7.36 20.10 15.57
CA VAL A 99 -8.54 20.11 16.42
C VAL A 99 -8.37 21.03 17.62
N ALA A 100 -7.25 20.88 18.35
CA ALA A 100 -6.98 21.63 19.57
C ALA A 100 -6.72 23.12 19.29
N PHE A 101 -5.94 23.45 18.27
CA PHE A 101 -5.62 24.83 17.92
C PHE A 101 -6.82 25.60 17.33
N SER A 102 -7.71 24.90 16.62
CA SER A 102 -8.95 25.49 16.10
C SER A 102 -10.03 25.67 17.17
N LYS A 103 -9.77 25.29 18.44
CA LYS A 103 -10.72 25.35 19.57
C LYS A 103 -12.04 24.61 19.32
N LEU A 104 -12.01 23.60 18.45
CA LEU A 104 -13.16 22.73 18.18
C LEU A 104 -13.35 21.72 19.31
N TYR A 105 -14.58 21.30 19.57
CA TYR A 105 -14.93 20.34 20.62
C TYR A 105 -14.18 19.00 20.48
N PHE A 106 -13.32 18.69 21.44
CA PHE A 106 -12.51 17.48 21.40
C PHE A 106 -13.08 16.34 22.23
N SER A 107 -13.59 15.32 21.56
CA SER A 107 -13.95 14.04 22.18
C SER A 107 -12.82 13.03 22.08
N ARG A 108 -12.27 12.64 23.23
CA ARG A 108 -11.22 11.62 23.35
C ARG A 108 -11.70 10.28 22.80
N TYR A 109 -12.94 9.89 23.11
CA TYR A 109 -13.53 8.64 22.66
C TYR A 109 -13.66 8.60 21.14
N LEU A 110 -14.20 9.65 20.52
CA LEU A 110 -14.34 9.73 19.08
C LEU A 110 -12.98 9.68 18.39
N TRP A 111 -12.00 10.43 18.88
CA TRP A 111 -10.66 10.44 18.30
C TRP A 111 -9.99 9.07 18.36
N VAL A 112 -10.04 8.38 19.51
CA VAL A 112 -9.50 7.02 19.66
C VAL A 112 -10.22 6.04 18.73
N LEU A 113 -11.55 6.19 18.56
CA LEU A 113 -12.33 5.34 17.67
C LEU A 113 -11.93 5.53 16.20
N ILE A 114 -11.88 6.79 15.72
CA ILE A 114 -11.49 7.14 14.34
C ILE A 114 -10.11 6.56 14.02
N TRP A 115 -9.13 6.86 14.87
CA TRP A 115 -7.77 6.43 14.62
C TRP A 115 -7.58 4.93 14.82
N GLY A 116 -8.25 4.33 15.82
CA GLY A 116 -8.26 2.88 16.01
C GLY A 116 -8.80 2.13 14.80
N ILE A 117 -9.91 2.60 14.22
CA ILE A 117 -10.46 2.05 12.98
C ILE A 117 -9.51 2.31 11.82
N THR A 118 -8.93 3.51 11.70
CA THR A 118 -7.97 3.83 10.63
C THR A 118 -6.77 2.89 10.66
N PHE A 119 -6.18 2.65 11.83
CA PHE A 119 -5.04 1.74 12.01
C PHE A 119 -5.35 0.28 11.66
N LEU A 120 -6.61 -0.13 11.72
CA LEU A 120 -7.03 -1.48 11.34
C LEU A 120 -7.45 -1.55 9.87
N LEU A 121 -8.41 -0.72 9.48
CA LEU A 121 -9.07 -0.74 8.18
C LEU A 121 -8.12 -0.37 7.04
N PHE A 122 -7.30 0.67 7.23
CA PHE A 122 -6.41 1.18 6.19
C PHE A 122 -5.38 0.13 5.73
N PRO A 123 -4.53 -0.44 6.61
CA PRO A 123 -3.56 -1.46 6.16
C PRO A 123 -4.25 -2.74 5.68
N LEU A 124 -5.36 -3.15 6.31
CA LEU A 124 -6.08 -4.36 5.93
C LEU A 124 -6.63 -4.24 4.50
N ALA A 125 -7.37 -3.17 4.19
CA ALA A 125 -7.93 -2.95 2.88
C ALA A 125 -6.84 -2.88 1.80
N ARG A 126 -5.75 -2.18 2.09
CA ARG A 126 -4.59 -2.07 1.19
C ARG A 126 -3.98 -3.43 0.86
N VAL A 127 -3.79 -4.29 1.87
CA VAL A 127 -3.23 -5.64 1.68
C VAL A 127 -4.16 -6.49 0.84
N LEU A 128 -5.47 -6.45 1.11
CA LEU A 128 -6.46 -7.22 0.36
C LEU A 128 -6.47 -6.83 -1.12
N VAL A 129 -6.56 -5.53 -1.41
CA VAL A 129 -6.61 -5.04 -2.79
C VAL A 129 -5.29 -5.30 -3.51
N LYS A 130 -4.14 -5.09 -2.85
CA LYS A 130 -2.85 -5.39 -3.47
C LYS A 130 -2.70 -6.89 -3.79
N LYS A 131 -3.09 -7.78 -2.88
CA LYS A 131 -3.12 -9.24 -3.15
C LYS A 131 -4.04 -9.58 -4.31
N PHE A 132 -5.22 -8.95 -4.39
CA PHE A 132 -6.14 -9.12 -5.51
C PHE A 132 -5.56 -8.64 -6.85
N LEU A 133 -4.89 -7.49 -6.87
CA LEU A 133 -4.23 -6.95 -8.06
C LEU A 133 -3.05 -7.81 -8.52
N ILE A 134 -2.32 -8.43 -7.60
CA ILE A 134 -1.26 -9.40 -7.91
C ILE A 134 -1.87 -10.67 -8.50
N LYS A 135 -2.90 -11.25 -7.85
CA LYS A 135 -3.57 -12.48 -8.31
C LYS A 135 -4.24 -12.32 -9.67
N SER A 136 -4.77 -11.14 -9.98
CA SER A 136 -5.36 -10.82 -11.29
C SER A 136 -4.31 -10.51 -12.37
N GLY A 137 -3.02 -10.46 -12.03
CA GLY A 137 -1.92 -10.17 -12.94
C GLY A 137 -1.73 -8.70 -13.28
N TRP A 138 -2.54 -7.78 -12.72
CA TRP A 138 -2.46 -6.35 -13.03
C TRP A 138 -1.26 -5.68 -12.36
N PHE A 139 -0.85 -6.21 -11.21
CA PHE A 139 0.33 -5.76 -10.46
C PHE A 139 1.54 -6.69 -10.65
N LEU A 140 1.56 -7.56 -11.66
CA LEU A 140 2.75 -8.36 -11.97
C LEU A 140 3.78 -7.55 -12.76
N ARG A 141 5.06 -7.87 -12.60
CA ARG A 141 6.15 -7.36 -13.46
C ARG A 141 7.02 -8.52 -13.90
N ASP A 142 7.14 -8.66 -15.20
CA ASP A 142 8.10 -9.59 -15.81
C ASP A 142 9.51 -9.15 -15.44
N THR A 143 10.26 -10.10 -14.89
CA THR A 143 11.56 -9.87 -14.27
C THR A 143 12.56 -10.83 -14.88
N ILE A 144 13.69 -10.28 -15.32
CA ILE A 144 14.79 -11.05 -15.88
C ILE A 144 15.89 -11.09 -14.82
N VAL A 145 16.35 -12.27 -14.45
CA VAL A 145 17.48 -12.44 -13.55
C VAL A 145 18.76 -12.52 -14.38
N ILE A 146 19.71 -11.63 -14.09
CA ILE A 146 21.01 -11.62 -14.77
C ILE A 146 21.97 -12.53 -14.00
N GLY A 147 22.52 -13.53 -14.67
CA GLY A 147 23.38 -14.56 -14.09
C GLY A 147 22.70 -15.93 -14.10
N SER A 148 23.53 -16.97 -14.10
CA SER A 148 23.11 -18.37 -14.20
C SER A 148 23.81 -19.28 -13.18
N GLY A 149 24.43 -18.70 -12.15
CA GLY A 149 25.08 -19.42 -11.05
C GLY A 149 24.20 -19.54 -9.81
N ASP A 150 24.75 -20.08 -8.72
CA ASP A 150 23.99 -20.30 -7.48
C ASP A 150 23.46 -19.00 -6.85
N ASN A 151 24.18 -17.88 -6.97
CA ASN A 151 23.66 -16.57 -6.56
C ASN A 151 22.38 -16.18 -7.30
N ALA A 152 22.23 -16.56 -8.57
CA ALA A 152 21.03 -16.27 -9.35
C ALA A 152 19.85 -17.14 -8.90
N PHE A 153 20.13 -18.38 -8.50
CA PHE A 153 19.15 -19.27 -7.87
C PHE A 153 18.67 -18.72 -6.51
N ASP A 154 19.59 -18.20 -5.69
CA ASP A 154 19.23 -17.57 -4.41
C ASP A 154 18.35 -16.33 -4.61
N VAL A 155 18.67 -15.50 -5.61
CA VAL A 155 17.83 -14.35 -5.99
C VAL A 155 16.43 -14.80 -6.42
N TYR A 156 16.34 -15.87 -7.23
CA TYR A 156 15.05 -16.43 -7.63
C TYR A 156 14.22 -16.91 -6.42
N ASN A 157 14.84 -17.64 -5.48
CA ASN A 157 14.16 -18.10 -4.27
C ASN A 157 13.71 -16.91 -3.41
N ALA A 158 14.55 -15.90 -3.21
CA ALA A 158 14.19 -14.70 -2.47
C ALA A 158 12.99 -13.94 -3.09
N LEU A 159 12.92 -13.88 -4.43
CA LEU A 159 11.77 -13.28 -5.13
C LEU A 159 10.51 -14.14 -5.02
N ARG A 160 10.66 -15.47 -5.07
CA ARG A 160 9.57 -16.43 -4.94
C ARG A 160 8.98 -16.44 -3.53
N ASP A 161 9.82 -16.27 -2.51
CA ASP A 161 9.42 -16.27 -1.10
C ASP A 161 8.69 -14.97 -0.69
N GLU A 162 8.85 -13.88 -1.47
CA GLU A 162 8.14 -12.61 -1.25
C GLU A 162 7.15 -12.29 -2.41
N PRO A 163 6.03 -13.03 -2.53
CA PRO A 163 5.06 -12.85 -3.61
C PRO A 163 4.36 -11.48 -3.56
N TYR A 164 4.41 -10.77 -2.42
CA TYR A 164 3.85 -9.43 -2.25
C TYR A 164 4.56 -8.37 -3.12
N LEU A 165 5.77 -8.66 -3.59
CA LEU A 165 6.47 -7.84 -4.58
C LEU A 165 5.88 -8.00 -5.99
N GLY A 166 5.12 -9.05 -6.28
CA GLY A 166 4.50 -9.27 -7.58
C GLY A 166 5.50 -9.44 -8.74
N PHE A 167 6.73 -9.88 -8.46
CA PHE A 167 7.70 -10.17 -9.50
C PHE A 167 7.44 -11.55 -10.09
N HIS A 168 7.45 -11.63 -11.41
CA HIS A 168 7.33 -12.88 -12.15
C HIS A 168 8.62 -13.09 -12.94
N VAL A 169 9.43 -14.06 -12.52
CA VAL A 169 10.72 -14.34 -13.19
C VAL A 169 10.45 -15.06 -14.49
N THR A 170 10.71 -14.39 -15.61
CA THR A 170 10.42 -14.92 -16.96
C THR A 170 11.65 -15.53 -17.62
N TYR A 171 12.84 -15.00 -17.36
CA TYR A 171 14.09 -15.42 -18.00
C TYR A 171 15.28 -15.31 -17.07
N PHE A 172 16.28 -16.17 -17.30
CA PHE A 172 17.65 -15.97 -16.81
C PHE A 172 18.56 -15.59 -17.98
N ILE A 173 19.49 -14.66 -17.77
CA ILE A 173 20.54 -14.34 -18.74
C ILE A 173 21.84 -15.00 -18.30
N SER A 174 22.40 -15.86 -19.15
CA SER A 174 23.70 -16.50 -18.92
C SER A 174 24.81 -15.84 -19.74
N VAL A 175 25.93 -15.57 -19.07
CA VAL A 175 27.19 -15.10 -19.69
C VAL A 175 28.32 -16.13 -19.49
N SER A 176 28.12 -17.13 -18.63
CA SER A 176 29.15 -18.08 -18.20
C SER A 176 28.53 -19.45 -17.84
N ASN A 177 29.22 -20.29 -17.06
CA ASN A 177 28.72 -21.60 -16.68
C ASN A 177 27.35 -21.51 -15.99
N ILE A 178 26.45 -22.41 -16.39
CA ILE A 178 25.10 -22.53 -15.84
C ILE A 178 25.14 -23.57 -14.71
N SER A 179 24.76 -23.18 -13.49
CA SER A 179 24.67 -24.12 -12.37
C SER A 179 23.51 -25.10 -12.55
N ASN A 180 23.65 -26.29 -11.98
CA ASN A 180 22.62 -27.34 -12.08
C ASN A 180 21.29 -26.88 -11.46
N ASN A 181 21.36 -26.11 -10.35
CA ASN A 181 20.19 -25.55 -9.67
C ASN A 181 19.33 -24.66 -10.58
N VAL A 182 19.96 -23.87 -11.47
CA VAL A 182 19.24 -23.02 -12.42
C VAL A 182 18.70 -23.84 -13.60
N LYS A 183 19.39 -24.90 -14.03
CA LYS A 183 18.91 -25.80 -15.10
C LYS A 183 17.68 -26.60 -14.70
N GLU A 184 17.56 -26.93 -13.41
CA GLU A 184 16.38 -27.63 -12.87
C GLU A 184 15.13 -26.74 -12.84
N LEU A 185 15.28 -25.42 -12.94
CA LEU A 185 14.15 -24.51 -13.13
C LEU A 185 13.66 -24.60 -14.58
N ASN A 186 12.36 -24.85 -14.77
CA ASN A 186 11.69 -24.81 -16.09
C ASN A 186 11.52 -23.36 -16.61
N ILE A 187 12.54 -22.52 -16.47
CA ILE A 187 12.56 -21.12 -16.88
C ILE A 187 13.60 -20.97 -18.00
N PRO A 188 13.27 -20.32 -19.13
CA PRO A 188 14.19 -20.21 -20.25
C PRO A 188 15.46 -19.41 -19.89
N ILE A 189 16.61 -19.92 -20.33
CA ILE A 189 17.92 -19.30 -20.15
C ILE A 189 18.36 -18.72 -21.49
N LEU A 190 18.49 -17.40 -21.57
CA LEU A 190 18.95 -16.68 -22.74
C LEU A 190 20.47 -16.51 -22.68
N ASN A 191 21.16 -16.94 -23.74
CA ASN A 191 22.58 -16.62 -23.94
C ASN A 191 22.73 -15.27 -24.65
N ASN A 192 23.85 -14.59 -24.40
CA ASN A 192 24.17 -13.24 -24.90
C ASN A 192 23.83 -12.97 -26.39
N MET A 193 23.84 -14.01 -27.23
CA MET A 193 23.58 -13.93 -28.68
C MET A 193 22.09 -13.74 -29.04
N SER A 194 21.16 -14.04 -28.13
CA SER A 194 19.70 -13.96 -28.35
C SER A 194 19.04 -12.65 -27.90
N LEU A 195 19.77 -11.79 -27.18
CA LEU A 195 19.25 -10.52 -26.66
C LEU A 195 19.13 -9.43 -27.74
N LEU A 196 19.86 -9.56 -28.86
CA LEU A 196 19.80 -8.62 -29.99
C LEU A 196 18.47 -8.76 -30.77
N ASP A 197 17.89 -9.95 -30.83
CA ASP A 197 16.67 -10.23 -31.61
C ASP A 197 15.37 -9.80 -30.89
N ILE A 198 15.41 -9.57 -29.57
CA ILE A 198 14.24 -9.14 -28.76
C ILE A 198 14.16 -7.60 -28.69
N SER A 199 15.24 -6.91 -29.07
CA SER A 199 15.33 -5.44 -29.04
C SER A 199 14.94 -4.73 -30.33
N ASN A 200 14.62 -5.47 -31.39
CA ASN A 200 14.05 -5.01 -32.66
C ASN A 200 12.57 -5.39 -32.77
#